data_AF-A0A3Q3BV88-F1
#
_entry.id   AF-A0A3Q3BV88-F1
#
_cell.length_a   1.000
_cell.length_b   1.000
_cell.length_c   1.000
_cell.angle_alpha   90.00
_cell.angle_beta   90.00
_cell.angle_gamma   90.00
#
_symmetry.space_group_name_H-M   'P 1'
#
loop_
_entity.id
_entity.type
_entity.pdbx_description
1 polymer ?
#
loop_
_entity_poly.entity_id
_entity_poly.type
_entity_poly.pdbx_seq_one_letter_code
_entity_poly.pdbx_strand_id
1 'polypeptide(L)'
;MSKCLEEFEQLCRDRTDRIRTCAILCHIYHHALHSRWYQARDLMLMSHLQDNIQHADPPVQILYNRTMVQLGICAFRQGMIKDAHNALLDIQSSGRAKELLGQGLLMRNMQERNAEQEKIEKRRQVPFHMHINLELLECVYLVSAMLLEIPYMAAHEFDARRRMISKQFHHQLRVGERQPLLGPPESMREHVVAASKAMKMGDWRTCHSFIINEKMNSKVWDLFPEIQKVREMLVRKIQEESLRTYLFTYSSVYDSISMATLSEMFELEMPTVHSIISKMIINEELMASLDQPTQTVVMHRTEPTSLQNMALQLAEKLETWSPDNHRI
;
A
#
# COMPACT_ATOMS: atom_id res chain seq x y z
N MET A 1 -22.73 -11.85 21.27
CA MET A 1 -21.57 -11.00 20.96
C MET A 1 -21.90 -9.50 21.00
N SER A 2 -23.02 -9.01 20.46
CA SER A 2 -23.39 -7.58 20.60
C SER A 2 -23.61 -7.15 22.06
N LYS A 3 -24.27 -7.97 22.89
CA LYS A 3 -24.45 -7.69 24.32
C LYS A 3 -23.15 -7.59 25.13
N CYS A 4 -22.13 -8.38 24.80
CA CYS A 4 -20.81 -8.29 25.48
C CYS A 4 -20.02 -7.03 25.07
N LEU A 5 -20.30 -6.47 23.88
CA LEU A 5 -19.70 -5.21 23.42
C LEU A 5 -20.37 -4.00 24.09
N GLU A 6 -21.70 -4.05 24.29
CA GLU A 6 -22.44 -3.05 25.08
C GLU A 6 -22.02 -3.04 26.57
N GLU A 7 -21.73 -4.22 27.14
CA GLU A 7 -21.12 -4.34 28.48
C GLU A 7 -19.66 -3.82 28.51
N PHE A 8 -18.93 -3.94 27.40
CA PHE A 8 -17.58 -3.35 27.27
C PHE A 8 -17.59 -1.82 27.17
N GLU A 9 -18.61 -1.24 26.53
CA GLU A 9 -18.84 0.22 26.54
C GLU A 9 -19.14 0.75 27.96
N GLN A 10 -19.77 -0.05 28.82
CA GLN A 10 -19.91 0.27 30.24
C GLN A 10 -18.55 0.27 30.96
N LEU A 11 -17.63 -0.64 30.60
CA LEU A 11 -16.27 -0.70 31.13
C LEU A 11 -15.42 0.52 30.70
N CYS A 12 -15.66 1.11 29.53
CA CYS A 12 -15.03 2.36 29.11
C CYS A 12 -15.38 3.55 30.03
N ARG A 13 -16.47 3.46 30.79
CA ARG A 13 -16.88 4.47 31.78
C ARG A 13 -16.13 4.34 33.12
N ASP A 14 -15.40 3.25 33.35
CA ASP A 14 -14.62 3.07 34.58
C ASP A 14 -13.35 3.96 34.62
N ARG A 15 -12.91 4.23 35.85
CA ARG A 15 -11.98 5.33 36.24
C ARG A 15 -10.51 5.14 35.89
N THR A 16 -10.05 3.96 35.48
CA THR A 16 -8.64 3.73 35.15
C THR A 16 -8.38 3.94 33.66
N ASP A 17 -7.67 5.02 33.32
CA ASP A 17 -7.35 5.40 31.93
C ASP A 17 -6.68 4.27 31.14
N ARG A 18 -5.88 3.42 31.79
CA ARG A 18 -5.27 2.25 31.16
C ARG A 18 -6.29 1.21 30.69
N ILE A 19 -7.31 0.90 31.49
CA ILE A 19 -8.33 -0.09 31.14
C ILE A 19 -9.19 0.45 29.99
N ARG A 20 -9.53 1.74 30.03
CA ARG A 20 -10.24 2.43 28.94
C ARG A 20 -9.46 2.34 27.62
N THR A 21 -8.17 2.67 27.62
CA THR A 21 -7.32 2.59 26.42
C THR A 21 -7.25 1.17 25.87
N CYS A 22 -7.04 0.17 26.73
CA CYS A 22 -7.04 -1.24 26.30
C CYS A 22 -8.39 -1.68 25.74
N ALA A 23 -9.50 -1.27 26.36
CA ALA A 23 -10.85 -1.60 25.90
C ALA A 23 -11.12 -1.00 24.51
N ILE A 24 -10.78 0.27 24.30
CA ILE A 24 -10.92 0.96 23.01
C ILE A 24 -10.10 0.23 21.93
N LEU A 25 -8.83 -0.10 22.21
CA LEU A 25 -7.98 -0.82 21.26
C LEU A 25 -8.52 -2.20 20.90
N CYS A 26 -8.98 -2.97 21.89
CA CYS A 26 -9.63 -4.26 21.65
C CYS A 26 -10.92 -4.12 20.84
N HIS A 27 -11.70 -3.07 21.08
CA HIS A 27 -12.93 -2.79 20.33
C HIS A 27 -12.63 -2.49 18.86
N ILE A 28 -11.64 -1.62 18.60
CA ILE A 28 -11.18 -1.31 17.24
C ILE A 28 -10.65 -2.57 16.56
N TYR A 29 -9.84 -3.38 17.26
CA TYR A 29 -9.31 -4.63 16.74
C TYR A 29 -10.43 -5.58 16.30
N HIS A 30 -11.49 -5.69 17.11
CA HIS A 30 -12.66 -6.50 16.80
C HIS A 30 -13.41 -5.98 15.56
N HIS A 31 -13.69 -4.68 15.47
CA HIS A 31 -14.33 -4.10 14.28
C HIS A 31 -13.48 -4.33 13.01
N ALA A 32 -12.16 -4.16 13.11
CA ALA A 32 -11.23 -4.38 12.02
C ALA A 32 -11.20 -5.86 11.57
N LEU A 33 -11.29 -6.81 12.49
CA LEU A 33 -11.36 -8.25 12.19
C LEU A 33 -12.62 -8.60 11.37
N HIS A 34 -13.75 -8.00 11.70
CA HIS A 34 -15.04 -8.21 11.04
C HIS A 34 -15.29 -7.35 9.79
N SER A 35 -14.23 -6.79 9.19
CA SER A 35 -14.33 -5.95 7.99
C SER A 35 -15.12 -4.65 8.17
N ARG A 36 -15.37 -4.19 9.40
CA ARG A 36 -16.13 -2.95 9.66
C ARG A 36 -15.19 -1.75 9.70
N TRP A 37 -14.62 -1.42 8.54
CA TRP A 37 -13.56 -0.41 8.42
C TRP A 37 -13.98 0.98 8.91
N TYR A 38 -15.13 1.50 8.47
CA TYR A 38 -15.59 2.85 8.84
C TYR A 38 -15.71 3.02 10.35
N GLN A 39 -16.35 2.08 11.04
CA GLN A 39 -16.49 2.10 12.50
C GLN A 39 -15.13 2.06 13.20
N ALA A 40 -14.22 1.18 12.74
CA ALA A 40 -12.90 1.03 13.34
C ALA A 40 -12.03 2.28 13.13
N ARG A 41 -12.10 2.89 11.94
CA ARG A 41 -11.41 4.14 11.60
C ARG A 41 -11.91 5.30 12.45
N ASP A 42 -13.22 5.47 12.52
CA ASP A 42 -13.82 6.59 13.24
C ASP A 42 -13.51 6.50 14.73
N LEU A 43 -13.57 5.29 15.33
CA LEU A 43 -13.16 5.06 16.71
C LEU A 43 -11.66 5.33 16.94
N MET A 44 -10.78 4.94 16.01
CA MET A 44 -9.34 5.22 16.12
C MET A 44 -9.09 6.73 16.09
N LEU A 45 -9.72 7.47 15.17
CA LEU A 45 -9.58 8.92 15.04
C LEU A 45 -10.15 9.67 16.26
N MET A 46 -11.33 9.28 16.74
CA MET A 46 -11.97 9.88 17.92
C MET A 46 -11.15 9.71 19.20
N SER A 47 -10.37 8.63 19.29
CA SER A 47 -9.60 8.31 20.49
C SER A 47 -8.33 9.17 20.67
N HIS A 48 -7.85 9.84 19.61
CA HIS A 48 -6.59 10.59 19.59
C HIS A 48 -5.40 9.82 20.20
N LEU A 49 -5.42 8.49 20.11
CA LEU A 49 -4.38 7.64 20.70
C LEU A 49 -3.02 7.80 19.99
N GLN A 50 -3.00 8.28 18.75
CA GLN A 50 -1.78 8.50 17.97
C GLN A 50 -0.79 9.44 18.67
N ASP A 51 -1.28 10.47 19.36
CA ASP A 51 -0.45 11.47 20.02
C ASP A 51 0.03 11.00 21.41
N ASN A 52 -0.79 10.22 22.11
CA ASN A 52 -0.55 9.85 23.51
C ASN A 52 0.11 8.48 23.71
N ILE A 53 0.12 7.61 22.69
CA ILE A 53 0.57 6.21 22.82
C ILE A 53 2.06 6.08 23.14
N GLN A 54 2.89 7.06 22.76
CA GLN A 54 4.34 7.03 23.00
C GLN A 54 4.69 7.03 24.50
N HIS A 55 3.81 7.58 25.34
CA HIS A 55 3.98 7.64 26.79
C HIS A 55 3.29 6.48 27.53
N ALA A 56 2.54 5.63 26.82
CA ALA A 56 1.84 4.50 27.42
C ALA A 56 2.79 3.32 27.72
N ASP A 57 2.35 2.41 28.60
CA ASP A 57 3.12 1.22 28.93
C ASP A 57 3.44 0.37 27.69
N PRO A 58 4.62 -0.27 27.58
CA PRO A 58 5.00 -1.10 26.44
C PRO A 58 3.99 -2.18 26.01
N PRO A 59 3.26 -2.89 26.91
CA PRO A 59 2.23 -3.84 26.50
C PRO A 59 1.05 -3.18 25.77
N VAL A 60 0.70 -1.95 26.15
CA VAL A 60 -0.36 -1.17 25.50
C VAL A 60 0.10 -0.69 24.13
N GLN A 61 1.39 -0.30 24.01
CA GLN A 61 1.99 0.03 22.71
C GLN A 61 1.99 -1.18 21.75
N ILE A 62 2.29 -2.39 22.24
CA ILE A 62 2.20 -3.62 21.44
C ILE A 62 0.76 -3.85 20.98
N LEU A 63 -0.24 -3.69 21.87
CA LEU A 63 -1.64 -3.80 21.51
C LEU A 63 -2.06 -2.76 20.46
N TYR A 64 -1.59 -1.52 20.60
CA TYR A 64 -1.82 -0.46 19.62
C TYR A 64 -1.22 -0.81 18.26
N ASN A 65 0.05 -1.22 18.20
CA ASN A 65 0.71 -1.62 16.95
C ASN A 65 -0.04 -2.77 16.26
N ARG A 66 -0.51 -3.76 17.04
CA ARG A 66 -1.31 -4.87 16.52
C ARG A 66 -2.66 -4.40 15.99
N THR A 67 -3.29 -3.44 16.67
CA THR A 67 -4.55 -2.82 16.23
C THR A 67 -4.36 -2.00 14.95
N MET A 68 -3.25 -1.28 14.83
CA MET A 68 -2.88 -0.55 13.61
C MET A 68 -2.64 -1.48 12.42
N VAL A 69 -1.92 -2.59 12.62
CA VAL A 69 -1.76 -3.61 11.57
C VAL A 69 -3.11 -4.17 11.16
N GLN A 70 -3.97 -4.51 12.12
CA GLN A 70 -5.29 -5.07 11.82
C GLN A 70 -6.18 -4.07 11.08
N LEU A 71 -6.12 -2.78 11.44
CA LEU A 71 -6.78 -1.70 10.72
C LEU A 71 -6.28 -1.58 9.28
N GLY A 72 -4.96 -1.64 9.06
CA GLY A 72 -4.35 -1.63 7.72
C GLY A 72 -4.80 -2.82 6.87
N ILE A 73 -4.85 -4.02 7.46
CA ILE A 73 -5.38 -5.21 6.79
C ILE A 73 -6.89 -5.06 6.50
N CYS A 74 -7.66 -4.46 7.41
CA CYS A 74 -9.08 -4.19 7.20
C CYS A 74 -9.31 -3.21 6.05
N ALA A 75 -8.54 -2.11 6.01
CA ALA A 75 -8.56 -1.14 4.92
C ALA A 75 -8.24 -1.80 3.58
N PHE A 76 -7.24 -2.68 3.55
CA PHE A 76 -6.87 -3.45 2.36
C PHE A 76 -8.02 -4.35 1.88
N ARG A 77 -8.67 -5.09 2.79
CA ARG A 77 -9.83 -5.95 2.46
C ARG A 77 -11.01 -5.17 1.86
N GLN A 78 -11.19 -3.92 2.27
CA GLN A 78 -12.23 -3.02 1.75
C GLN A 78 -11.82 -2.29 0.46
N GLY A 79 -10.61 -2.53 -0.07
CA GLY A 79 -10.11 -1.88 -1.29
C GLY A 79 -9.60 -0.46 -1.09
N MET A 80 -9.46 0.00 0.17
CA MET A 80 -8.89 1.30 0.52
C MET A 80 -7.35 1.20 0.55
N ILE A 81 -6.74 1.06 -0.62
CA ILE A 81 -5.30 0.76 -0.76
C ILE A 81 -4.40 1.89 -0.21
N LYS A 82 -4.78 3.15 -0.41
CA LYS A 82 -4.04 4.32 0.11
C LYS A 82 -3.98 4.32 1.63
N ASP A 83 -5.12 4.11 2.28
CA ASP A 83 -5.22 4.10 3.74
C ASP A 83 -4.52 2.86 4.33
N ALA A 84 -4.62 1.71 3.66
CA ALA A 84 -3.88 0.51 4.03
C ALA A 84 -2.37 0.73 3.97
N HIS A 85 -1.87 1.35 2.90
CA HIS A 85 -0.44 1.67 2.77
C HIS A 85 0.03 2.60 3.90
N ASN A 86 -0.71 3.68 4.15
CA ASN A 86 -0.36 4.66 5.18
C ASN A 86 -0.32 4.04 6.58
N ALA A 87 -1.30 3.20 6.93
CA ALA A 87 -1.35 2.55 8.25
C ALA A 87 -0.19 1.55 8.46
N LEU A 88 0.29 0.91 7.40
CA LEU A 88 1.34 -0.11 7.47
C LEU A 88 2.76 0.44 7.27
N LEU A 89 2.88 1.68 6.75
CA LEU A 89 4.14 2.30 6.39
C LEU A 89 5.13 2.37 7.56
N ASP A 90 4.70 2.87 8.71
CA ASP A 90 5.59 3.09 9.86
C ASP A 90 6.10 1.77 10.45
N ILE A 91 5.24 0.75 10.49
CA ILE A 91 5.57 -0.56 11.07
C ILE A 91 6.55 -1.30 10.17
N GLN A 92 6.31 -1.30 8.87
CA GLN A 92 7.13 -2.05 7.91
C GLN A 92 8.44 -1.33 7.56
N SER A 93 8.44 0.00 7.48
CA SER A 93 9.66 0.79 7.20
C SER A 93 10.68 0.75 8.35
N SER A 94 10.24 0.50 9.58
CA SER A 94 11.15 0.39 10.74
C SER A 94 12.09 -0.83 10.66
N GLY A 95 11.78 -1.86 9.88
CA GLY A 95 12.56 -3.11 9.83
C GLY A 95 12.51 -3.96 11.11
N ARG A 96 11.75 -3.53 12.12
CA ARG A 96 11.58 -4.18 13.43
C ARG A 96 10.15 -4.67 13.68
N ALA A 97 9.37 -4.93 12.62
CA ALA A 97 7.96 -5.31 12.72
C ALA A 97 7.70 -6.49 13.68
N LYS A 98 8.60 -7.49 13.71
CA LYS A 98 8.50 -8.65 14.62
C LYS A 98 8.57 -8.27 16.10
N GLU A 99 9.44 -7.32 16.44
CA GLU A 99 9.62 -6.82 17.81
C GLU A 99 8.45 -5.91 18.21
N LEU A 100 8.06 -4.98 17.32
CA LEU A 100 6.98 -4.02 17.55
C LEU A 100 5.60 -4.69 17.78
N LEU A 101 5.40 -5.88 17.20
CA LEU A 101 4.18 -6.67 17.35
C LEU A 101 4.25 -7.68 18.51
N GLY A 102 5.37 -7.75 19.24
CA GLY A 102 5.57 -8.68 20.35
C GLY A 102 5.63 -10.15 19.93
N GLN A 103 6.02 -10.46 18.68
CA GLN A 103 6.07 -11.83 18.13
C GLN A 103 7.47 -12.46 18.20
N GLY A 104 8.41 -11.80 18.85
CA GLY A 104 9.76 -12.30 19.05
C GLY A 104 10.82 -11.25 18.77
N LEU A 105 12.07 -11.67 18.90
CA LEU A 105 13.25 -10.84 18.69
C LEU A 105 13.89 -11.16 17.35
N LEU A 106 14.47 -10.15 16.69
CA LEU A 106 15.28 -10.36 15.48
C LEU A 106 16.70 -10.73 15.90
N MET A 107 17.19 -11.89 15.41
CA MET A 107 18.54 -12.41 15.69
C MET A 107 19.67 -11.41 15.37
N ARG A 108 19.46 -10.50 14.41
CA ARG A 108 20.49 -9.54 13.96
C ARG A 108 20.86 -8.49 15.01
N ASN A 109 19.99 -8.26 16.01
CA ASN A 109 20.23 -7.32 17.12
C ASN A 109 20.73 -8.01 18.40
N MET A 110 21.04 -9.31 18.34
CA MET A 110 21.49 -10.09 19.51
C MET A 110 22.86 -9.68 20.03
N GLN A 111 23.73 -9.09 19.19
CA GLN A 111 25.09 -8.72 19.60
C GLN A 111 25.17 -7.46 20.50
N GLU A 112 24.12 -6.62 20.55
CA GLU A 112 24.16 -5.32 21.24
C GLU A 112 23.24 -5.22 22.47
N ARG A 113 22.50 -6.28 22.84
CA ARG A 113 21.47 -6.20 23.91
C ARG A 113 21.92 -6.81 25.25
N ASN A 114 21.55 -6.14 26.35
CA ASN A 114 21.72 -6.64 27.72
C ASN A 114 20.79 -7.83 27.99
N ALA A 115 21.33 -8.89 28.59
CA ALA A 115 20.60 -10.14 28.89
C ALA A 115 19.35 -9.95 29.78
N GLU A 116 19.33 -8.92 30.64
CA GLU A 116 18.17 -8.60 31.49
C GLU A 116 17.01 -8.00 30.70
N GLN A 117 17.29 -7.13 29.73
CA GLN A 117 16.27 -6.54 28.86
C GLN A 117 15.63 -7.62 27.97
N GLU A 118 16.41 -8.57 27.48
CA GLU A 118 15.93 -9.69 26.68
C GLU A 118 14.93 -10.57 27.46
N LYS A 119 15.20 -10.83 28.74
CA LYS A 119 14.32 -11.62 29.62
C LYS A 119 12.97 -10.91 29.83
N ILE A 120 12.98 -9.58 29.93
CA ILE A 120 11.78 -8.76 30.09
C ILE A 120 10.98 -8.73 28.77
N GLU A 121 11.64 -8.57 27.63
CA GLU A 121 10.99 -8.59 26.32
C GLU A 121 10.39 -9.96 25.98
N LYS A 122 11.09 -11.06 26.30
CA LYS A 122 10.55 -12.42 26.19
C LYS A 122 9.27 -12.62 27.01
N ARG A 123 9.19 -12.01 28.20
CA ARG A 123 7.97 -12.04 29.04
C ARG A 123 6.81 -11.22 28.45
N ARG A 124 7.09 -10.25 27.57
CA ARG A 124 6.07 -9.40 26.92
C ARG A 124 5.56 -9.98 25.60
N GLN A 125 6.06 -11.14 25.19
CA GLN A 125 5.65 -11.77 23.92
C GLN A 125 4.21 -12.26 24.01
N VAL A 126 3.48 -12.04 22.91
CA VAL A 126 2.13 -12.58 22.77
C VAL A 126 2.17 -14.08 22.45
N PRO A 127 1.17 -14.86 22.89
CA PRO A 127 1.04 -16.26 22.51
C PRO A 127 0.92 -16.46 20.99
N PHE A 128 1.35 -17.63 20.50
CA PHE A 128 1.39 -17.94 19.07
C PHE A 128 0.03 -17.83 18.36
N HIS A 129 -1.06 -18.23 19.00
CA HIS A 129 -2.41 -18.13 18.42
C HIS A 129 -2.89 -16.67 18.25
N MET A 130 -2.20 -15.71 18.87
CA MET A 130 -2.43 -14.28 18.65
C MET A 130 -1.46 -13.69 17.61
N HIS A 131 -0.54 -14.46 17.02
CA HIS A 131 0.38 -13.91 16.04
C HIS A 131 -0.34 -13.54 14.74
N ILE A 132 0.04 -12.39 14.19
CA ILE A 132 -0.33 -11.94 12.85
C ILE A 132 0.82 -12.35 11.93
N ASN A 133 0.55 -13.09 10.86
CA ASN A 133 1.61 -13.53 9.96
C ASN A 133 2.37 -12.32 9.38
N LEU A 134 3.69 -12.28 9.58
CA LEU A 134 4.55 -11.20 9.10
C LEU A 134 4.72 -11.21 7.58
N GLU A 135 4.69 -12.39 6.95
CA GLU A 135 4.72 -12.51 5.48
C GLU A 135 3.44 -11.93 4.86
N LEU A 136 2.29 -12.19 5.48
CA LEU A 136 1.01 -11.60 5.10
C LEU A 136 1.06 -10.07 5.19
N LEU A 137 1.54 -9.55 6.31
CA LEU A 137 1.71 -8.11 6.54
C LEU A 137 2.62 -7.48 5.48
N GLU A 138 3.77 -8.09 5.23
CA GLU A 138 4.71 -7.61 4.21
C GLU A 138 4.09 -7.66 2.81
N CYS A 139 3.27 -8.67 2.51
CA CYS A 139 2.68 -8.85 1.19
C CYS A 139 1.64 -7.78 0.93
N VAL A 140 0.74 -7.57 1.89
CA VAL A 140 -0.26 -6.51 1.85
C VAL A 140 0.40 -5.14 1.68
N TYR A 141 1.48 -4.88 2.41
CA TYR A 141 2.24 -3.63 2.29
C TYR A 141 2.85 -3.46 0.89
N LEU A 142 3.55 -4.47 0.38
CA LEU A 142 4.23 -4.39 -0.92
C LEU A 142 3.24 -4.32 -2.09
N VAL A 143 2.13 -5.07 -2.04
CA VAL A 143 1.07 -4.99 -3.05
C VAL A 143 0.39 -3.62 -3.02
N SER A 144 0.14 -3.06 -1.83
CA SER A 144 -0.42 -1.72 -1.71
C SER A 144 0.56 -0.66 -2.24
N ALA A 145 1.86 -0.80 -1.95
CA ALA A 145 2.89 0.07 -2.50
C ALA A 145 2.98 -0.05 -4.03
N MET A 146 2.92 -1.27 -4.57
CA MET A 146 2.94 -1.54 -6.01
C MET A 146 1.81 -0.81 -6.75
N LEU A 147 0.58 -0.94 -6.27
CA LEU A 147 -0.61 -0.32 -6.87
C LEU A 147 -0.58 1.22 -6.82
N LEU A 148 0.14 1.82 -5.87
CA LEU A 148 0.25 3.28 -5.76
C LEU A 148 1.45 3.85 -6.50
N GLU A 149 2.60 3.17 -6.38
CA GLU A 149 3.87 3.68 -6.86
C GLU A 149 4.03 3.50 -8.37
N ILE A 150 3.56 2.38 -8.95
CA ILE A 150 3.78 2.12 -10.39
C ILE A 150 3.04 3.14 -11.27
N PRO A 151 1.74 3.42 -11.07
CA PRO A 151 1.07 4.46 -11.84
C PRO A 151 1.71 5.84 -11.63
N TYR A 152 2.14 6.13 -10.38
CA TYR A 152 2.81 7.39 -10.06
C TYR A 152 4.17 7.53 -10.79
N MET A 153 4.97 6.46 -10.79
CA MET A 153 6.27 6.39 -11.48
C MET A 153 6.12 6.49 -13.00
N ALA A 154 5.06 5.90 -13.57
CA ALA A 154 4.78 5.96 -15.00
C ALA A 154 4.36 7.38 -15.42
N ALA A 155 3.48 8.03 -14.65
CA ALA A 155 3.05 9.40 -14.95
C ALA A 155 4.18 10.44 -14.81
N HIS A 156 5.07 10.26 -13.83
CA HIS A 156 6.14 11.21 -13.51
C HIS A 156 7.53 10.70 -13.93
N GLU A 157 7.62 9.86 -14.98
CA GLU A 157 8.91 9.29 -15.41
C GLU A 157 9.92 10.40 -15.79
N PHE A 158 9.43 11.51 -16.34
CA PHE A 158 10.22 12.65 -16.80
C PHE A 158 10.35 13.80 -15.81
N ASP A 159 9.71 13.72 -14.64
CA ASP A 159 9.77 14.79 -13.64
C ASP A 159 11.06 14.74 -12.81
N ALA A 160 11.71 15.89 -12.60
CA ALA A 160 12.93 15.98 -11.80
C ALA A 160 12.64 15.74 -10.30
N ARG A 161 11.44 16.08 -9.83
CA ARG A 161 11.01 15.95 -8.43
C ARG A 161 10.27 14.64 -8.17
N ARG A 162 10.98 13.52 -8.30
CA ARG A 162 10.43 12.20 -7.96
C ARG A 162 10.17 12.10 -6.45
N ARG A 163 8.92 12.27 -6.02
CA ARG A 163 8.51 12.01 -4.64
C ARG A 163 8.34 10.50 -4.46
N MET A 164 9.30 9.85 -3.82
CA MET A 164 9.17 8.43 -3.47
C MET A 164 8.07 8.25 -2.41
N ILE A 165 7.04 7.46 -2.71
CA ILE A 165 5.96 7.16 -1.74
C ILE A 165 6.49 6.16 -0.71
N SER A 166 7.09 5.05 -1.17
CA SER A 166 7.71 4.04 -0.32
C SER A 166 9.21 3.84 -0.59
N LYS A 167 10.04 4.14 0.42
CA LYS A 167 11.48 3.84 0.41
C LYS A 167 11.75 2.33 0.41
N GLN A 168 10.97 1.56 1.18
CA GLN A 168 11.17 0.12 1.31
C GLN A 168 10.87 -0.60 -0.01
N PHE A 169 9.81 -0.23 -0.71
CA PHE A 169 9.46 -0.79 -2.01
C PHE A 169 10.54 -0.50 -3.06
N HIS A 170 11.01 0.76 -3.13
CA HIS A 170 12.12 1.14 -4.01
C HIS A 170 13.42 0.37 -3.72
N HIS A 171 13.72 0.12 -2.45
CA HIS A 171 14.86 -0.71 -2.09
C HIS A 171 14.69 -2.14 -2.62
N GLN A 172 13.50 -2.74 -2.48
CA GLN A 172 13.23 -4.08 -3.01
C GLN A 172 13.31 -4.14 -4.54
N LEU A 173 12.78 -3.15 -5.25
CA LEU A 173 12.91 -3.04 -6.71
C LEU A 173 14.38 -2.98 -7.12
N ARG A 174 15.18 -2.11 -6.49
CA ARG A 174 16.62 -1.96 -6.78
C ARG A 174 17.40 -3.23 -6.50
N VAL A 175 17.07 -3.95 -5.42
CA VAL A 175 17.71 -5.24 -5.10
C VAL A 175 17.37 -6.28 -6.17
N GLY A 176 16.11 -6.34 -6.62
CA GLY A 176 15.68 -7.23 -7.70
C GLY A 176 16.26 -6.87 -9.08
N GLU A 177 16.51 -5.60 -9.37
CA GLU A 177 17.15 -5.15 -10.63
C GLU A 177 18.66 -5.41 -10.65
N ARG A 178 19.32 -5.37 -9.49
CA ARG A 178 20.77 -5.64 -9.39
C ARG A 178 21.12 -7.11 -9.58
N GLN A 179 20.15 -8.02 -9.52
CA GLN A 179 20.40 -9.44 -9.76
C GLN A 179 20.60 -9.69 -11.26
N PRO A 180 21.79 -10.15 -11.69
CA PRO A 180 22.09 -10.33 -13.12
C PRO A 180 21.35 -11.52 -13.74
N LEU A 181 20.97 -12.51 -12.92
CA LEU A 181 20.20 -13.68 -13.31
C LEU A 181 18.87 -13.65 -12.56
N LEU A 182 17.80 -13.28 -13.26
CA LEU A 182 16.45 -13.31 -12.71
C LEU A 182 15.82 -14.67 -13.07
N GLY A 183 15.74 -15.57 -12.09
CA GLY A 183 14.98 -16.81 -12.22
C GLY A 183 13.46 -16.60 -12.10
N PRO A 184 12.65 -17.66 -12.26
CA PRO A 184 11.23 -17.59 -11.91
C PRO A 184 11.09 -17.26 -10.41
N PRO A 185 10.12 -16.42 -10.02
CA PRO A 185 10.01 -15.98 -8.65
C PRO A 185 9.64 -17.13 -7.71
N GLU A 186 10.32 -17.23 -6.56
CA GLU A 186 10.02 -18.24 -5.53
C GLU A 186 9.59 -17.60 -4.21
N SER A 187 10.21 -16.47 -3.88
CA SER A 187 9.89 -15.68 -2.69
C SER A 187 8.69 -14.76 -2.94
N MET A 188 7.92 -14.44 -1.91
CA MET A 188 6.80 -13.48 -2.05
C MET A 188 7.28 -12.11 -2.56
N ARG A 189 8.49 -11.68 -2.17
CA ARG A 189 9.05 -10.38 -2.59
C ARG A 189 9.36 -10.39 -4.08
N GLU A 190 9.93 -11.48 -4.57
CA GLU A 190 10.25 -11.67 -5.99
C GLU A 190 8.98 -11.73 -6.84
N HIS A 191 7.93 -12.38 -6.35
CA HIS A 191 6.63 -12.39 -7.04
C HIS A 191 6.06 -10.97 -7.19
N VAL A 192 6.10 -10.17 -6.12
CA VAL A 192 5.62 -8.77 -6.20
C VAL A 192 6.52 -7.91 -7.09
N VAL A 193 7.84 -8.09 -7.06
CA VAL A 193 8.76 -7.37 -7.96
C VAL A 193 8.56 -7.77 -9.42
N ALA A 194 8.36 -9.05 -9.72
CA ALA A 194 8.05 -9.51 -11.07
C ALA A 194 6.68 -8.98 -11.55
N ALA A 195 5.67 -9.01 -10.69
CA ALA A 195 4.36 -8.40 -10.95
C ALA A 195 4.48 -6.90 -11.22
N SER A 196 5.34 -6.20 -10.47
CA SER A 196 5.59 -4.77 -10.65
C SER A 196 6.16 -4.46 -12.04
N LYS A 197 7.09 -5.29 -12.53
CA LYS A 197 7.66 -5.13 -13.88
C LYS A 197 6.62 -5.38 -14.98
N ALA A 198 5.80 -6.42 -14.82
CA ALA A 198 4.69 -6.70 -15.73
C ALA A 198 3.65 -5.57 -15.76
N MET A 199 3.30 -5.04 -14.60
CA MET A 199 2.36 -3.93 -14.46
C MET A 199 2.89 -2.63 -15.07
N LYS A 200 4.21 -2.36 -14.98
CA LYS A 200 4.84 -1.22 -15.67
C LYS A 200 4.69 -1.32 -17.19
N MET A 201 4.68 -2.53 -17.75
CA MET A 201 4.43 -2.77 -19.18
C MET A 201 2.94 -2.70 -19.55
N GLY A 202 2.03 -2.56 -18.58
CA GLY A 202 0.59 -2.58 -18.78
C GLY A 202 -0.02 -3.97 -18.97
N ASP A 203 0.75 -5.05 -18.75
CA ASP A 203 0.23 -6.43 -18.84
C ASP A 203 -0.34 -6.88 -17.49
N TRP A 204 -1.66 -6.78 -17.37
CA TRP A 204 -2.38 -7.16 -16.16
C TRP A 204 -2.47 -8.69 -15.98
N ARG A 205 -2.43 -9.47 -17.07
CA ARG A 205 -2.63 -10.94 -17.01
C ARG A 205 -1.41 -11.62 -16.39
N THR A 206 -0.21 -11.22 -16.81
CA THR A 206 1.03 -11.72 -16.19
C THR A 206 1.17 -11.20 -14.77
N CYS A 207 0.84 -9.93 -14.50
CA CYS A 207 0.79 -9.37 -13.14
C CYS A 207 -0.15 -10.18 -12.22
N HIS A 208 -1.36 -10.47 -12.69
CA HIS A 208 -2.34 -11.31 -12.00
C HIS A 208 -1.78 -12.72 -11.74
N SER A 209 -1.15 -13.35 -12.73
CA SER A 209 -0.55 -14.68 -12.55
C SER A 209 0.51 -14.67 -11.44
N PHE A 210 1.39 -13.68 -11.38
CA PHE A 210 2.42 -13.63 -10.35
C PHE A 210 1.84 -13.40 -8.95
N ILE A 211 0.76 -12.65 -8.82
CA ILE A 211 0.14 -12.34 -7.51
C ILE A 211 -0.79 -13.47 -7.04
N ILE A 212 -1.52 -14.11 -7.96
CA ILE A 212 -2.46 -15.19 -7.69
C ILE A 212 -1.87 -16.51 -8.22
N ASN A 213 -0.74 -16.90 -7.62
CA ASN A 213 -0.14 -18.21 -7.81
C ASN A 213 -0.50 -19.15 -6.66
N GLU A 214 -0.51 -20.46 -6.91
CA GLU A 214 -0.73 -21.49 -5.87
C GLU A 214 0.20 -21.31 -4.66
N LYS A 215 1.47 -20.96 -4.91
CA LYS A 215 2.47 -20.67 -3.87
C LYS A 215 2.11 -19.44 -3.02
N MET A 216 1.64 -18.35 -3.64
CA MET A 216 1.22 -17.14 -2.90
C MET A 216 -0.12 -17.34 -2.21
N ASN A 217 -1.03 -18.12 -2.80
CA ASN A 217 -2.31 -18.49 -2.20
C ASN A 217 -2.08 -19.21 -0.87
N SER A 218 -1.27 -20.27 -0.87
CA SER A 218 -0.98 -21.04 0.34
C SER A 218 -0.26 -20.21 1.43
N LYS A 219 0.62 -19.28 1.04
CA LYS A 219 1.41 -18.49 2.01
C LYS A 219 0.67 -17.29 2.59
N VAL A 220 -0.17 -16.63 1.80
CA VAL A 220 -0.74 -15.31 2.13
C VAL A 220 -2.26 -15.34 2.06
N TRP A 221 -2.82 -15.72 0.92
CA TRP A 221 -4.24 -15.48 0.65
C TRP A 221 -5.18 -16.43 1.41
N ASP A 222 -4.75 -17.67 1.66
CA ASP A 222 -5.56 -18.67 2.37
C ASP A 222 -5.68 -18.38 3.89
N LEU A 223 -4.89 -17.43 4.40
CA LEU A 223 -4.96 -16.96 5.79
C LEU A 223 -6.12 -15.99 6.04
N PHE A 224 -6.76 -15.47 4.98
CA PHE A 224 -7.89 -14.58 5.11
C PHE A 224 -9.20 -15.35 5.36
N PRO A 225 -10.09 -14.86 6.25
CA PRO A 225 -11.41 -15.46 6.42
C PRO A 225 -12.31 -15.41 5.18
N GLU A 226 -12.13 -14.38 4.34
CA GLU A 226 -12.93 -14.13 3.13
C GLU A 226 -12.03 -14.07 1.89
N ILE A 227 -11.48 -15.21 1.51
CA ILE A 227 -10.47 -15.32 0.45
C ILE A 227 -10.99 -14.78 -0.89
N GLN A 228 -12.19 -15.19 -1.28
CA GLN A 228 -12.74 -14.89 -2.62
C GLN A 228 -12.95 -13.39 -2.84
N LYS A 229 -13.50 -12.68 -1.85
CA LYS A 229 -13.72 -11.23 -1.94
C LYS A 229 -12.43 -10.46 -2.11
N VAL A 230 -11.37 -10.85 -1.38
CA VAL A 230 -10.06 -10.19 -1.47
C VAL A 230 -9.42 -10.46 -2.84
N ARG A 231 -9.54 -11.68 -3.37
CA ARG A 231 -9.02 -12.02 -4.70
C ARG A 231 -9.71 -11.22 -5.80
N GLU A 232 -11.04 -11.18 -5.80
CA GLU A 232 -11.83 -10.41 -6.78
C GLU A 232 -11.52 -8.91 -6.70
N MET A 233 -11.44 -8.36 -5.49
CA MET A 233 -11.05 -6.97 -5.27
C MET A 233 -9.65 -6.69 -5.83
N LEU A 234 -8.69 -7.60 -5.60
CA LEU A 234 -7.31 -7.43 -6.04
C LEU A 234 -7.19 -7.51 -7.57
N VAL A 235 -7.89 -8.45 -8.22
CA VAL A 235 -7.95 -8.54 -9.69
C VAL A 235 -8.47 -7.24 -10.28
N ARG A 236 -9.62 -6.75 -9.77
CA ARG A 236 -10.21 -5.50 -10.23
C ARG A 236 -9.25 -4.32 -10.05
N LYS A 237 -8.57 -4.22 -8.91
CA LYS A 237 -7.59 -3.15 -8.67
C LYS A 237 -6.35 -3.25 -9.57
N ILE A 238 -5.86 -4.45 -9.84
CA ILE A 238 -4.74 -4.66 -10.78
C ILE A 238 -5.15 -4.26 -12.20
N GLN A 239 -6.38 -4.57 -12.63
CA GLN A 239 -6.89 -4.16 -13.94
C GLN A 239 -7.02 -2.64 -14.04
N GLU A 240 -7.63 -1.99 -13.05
CA GLU A 240 -7.81 -0.53 -13.00
C GLU A 240 -6.46 0.21 -13.03
N GLU A 241 -5.49 -0.22 -12.24
CA GLU A 241 -4.18 0.45 -12.17
C GLU A 241 -3.25 0.06 -13.33
N SER A 242 -3.37 -1.15 -13.90
CA SER A 242 -2.65 -1.53 -15.13
C SER A 242 -3.13 -0.69 -16.32
N LEU A 243 -4.45 -0.42 -16.42
CA LEU A 243 -5.00 0.47 -17.44
C LEU A 243 -4.43 1.89 -17.31
N ARG A 244 -4.43 2.45 -16.09
CA ARG A 244 -3.84 3.78 -15.83
C ARG A 244 -2.36 3.82 -16.23
N THR A 245 -1.61 2.80 -15.81
CA THR A 245 -0.18 2.67 -16.13
C THR A 245 0.06 2.57 -17.64
N TYR A 246 -0.73 1.75 -18.34
CA TYR A 246 -0.66 1.59 -19.79
C TYR A 246 -0.90 2.90 -20.52
N LEU A 247 -1.91 3.67 -20.11
CA LEU A 247 -2.18 4.99 -20.67
C LEU A 247 -1.03 5.97 -20.42
N PHE A 248 -0.41 5.97 -19.24
CA PHE A 248 0.74 6.84 -18.97
C PHE A 248 1.99 6.49 -19.79
N THR A 249 2.28 5.20 -19.98
CA THR A 249 3.49 4.78 -20.69
C THR A 249 3.35 4.93 -22.20
N TYR A 250 2.17 4.66 -22.75
CA TYR A 250 1.95 4.62 -24.20
C TYR A 250 1.14 5.81 -24.74
N SER A 251 0.78 6.81 -23.92
CA SER A 251 0.10 8.04 -24.39
C SER A 251 0.84 8.71 -25.56
N SER A 252 2.17 8.75 -25.48
CA SER A 252 3.06 9.35 -26.50
C SER A 252 2.92 8.74 -27.90
N VAL A 253 2.54 7.46 -27.99
CA VAL A 253 2.54 6.69 -29.25
C VAL A 253 1.16 6.69 -29.91
N TYR A 254 0.10 6.86 -29.14
CA TYR A 254 -1.27 6.78 -29.63
C TYR A 254 -1.85 8.16 -29.95
N ASP A 255 -2.39 8.34 -31.16
CA ASP A 255 -3.15 9.55 -31.50
C ASP A 255 -4.62 9.49 -31.05
N SER A 256 -5.24 8.32 -31.21
CA SER A 256 -6.60 8.06 -30.77
C SER A 256 -6.75 6.61 -30.35
N ILE A 257 -7.51 6.37 -29.28
CA ILE A 257 -7.77 5.04 -28.73
C ILE A 257 -9.27 4.89 -28.50
N SER A 258 -9.86 3.77 -28.97
CA SER A 258 -11.26 3.48 -28.69
C SER A 258 -11.46 2.93 -27.28
N MET A 259 -12.51 3.37 -26.58
CA MET A 259 -12.84 2.82 -25.25
C MET A 259 -13.27 1.36 -25.33
N ALA A 260 -13.86 0.92 -26.44
CA ALA A 260 -14.23 -0.47 -26.67
C ALA A 260 -13.02 -1.40 -26.64
N THR A 261 -11.94 -1.01 -27.34
CA THR A 261 -10.69 -1.78 -27.34
C THR A 261 -10.09 -1.82 -25.93
N LEU A 262 -10.11 -0.72 -25.17
CA LEU A 262 -9.61 -0.70 -23.79
C LEU A 262 -10.45 -1.59 -22.85
N SER A 263 -11.78 -1.58 -23.03
CA SER A 263 -12.70 -2.44 -22.28
C SER A 263 -12.43 -3.92 -22.54
N GLU A 264 -12.22 -4.32 -23.80
CA GLU A 264 -11.88 -5.70 -24.17
C GLU A 264 -10.47 -6.11 -23.71
N MET A 265 -9.47 -5.22 -23.83
CA MET A 265 -8.08 -5.51 -23.43
C MET A 265 -7.93 -5.75 -21.92
N PHE A 266 -8.61 -4.93 -21.10
CA PHE A 266 -8.50 -4.97 -19.64
C PHE A 266 -9.66 -5.72 -18.96
N GLU A 267 -10.63 -6.21 -19.73
CA GLU A 267 -11.83 -6.92 -19.24
C GLU A 267 -12.61 -6.11 -18.20
N LEU A 268 -12.72 -4.79 -18.43
CA LEU A 268 -13.41 -3.83 -17.56
C LEU A 268 -14.69 -3.31 -18.22
N GLU A 269 -15.70 -3.01 -17.41
CA GLU A 269 -16.94 -2.40 -17.90
C GLU A 269 -16.69 -0.99 -18.45
N MET A 270 -17.33 -0.68 -19.58
CA MET A 270 -17.25 0.62 -20.25
C MET A 270 -17.46 1.84 -19.32
N PRO A 271 -18.44 1.86 -18.39
CA PRO A 271 -18.62 2.98 -17.46
C PRO A 271 -17.44 3.16 -16.50
N THR A 272 -16.79 2.06 -16.11
CA THR A 272 -15.62 2.08 -15.22
C THR A 272 -14.41 2.66 -15.96
N VAL A 273 -14.16 2.20 -17.19
CA VAL A 273 -13.10 2.74 -18.06
C VAL A 273 -13.30 4.23 -18.31
N HIS A 274 -14.52 4.63 -18.67
CA HIS A 274 -14.88 6.04 -18.85
C HIS A 274 -14.62 6.87 -17.58
N SER A 275 -15.03 6.39 -16.40
CA SER A 275 -14.82 7.08 -15.13
C SER A 275 -13.33 7.26 -14.80
N ILE A 276 -12.51 6.24 -15.05
CA ILE A 276 -11.06 6.27 -14.81
C ILE A 276 -10.41 7.31 -15.73
N ILE A 277 -10.68 7.24 -17.03
CA ILE A 277 -10.10 8.15 -18.03
C ILE A 277 -10.55 9.59 -17.77
N SER A 278 -11.84 9.81 -17.52
CA SER A 278 -12.37 11.13 -17.18
C SER A 278 -11.69 11.72 -15.95
N LYS A 279 -11.46 10.90 -14.92
CA LYS A 279 -10.75 11.34 -13.71
C LYS A 279 -9.29 11.71 -14.00
N MET A 280 -8.61 10.97 -14.87
CA MET A 280 -7.23 11.29 -15.29
C MET A 280 -7.17 12.61 -16.06
N ILE A 281 -8.14 12.88 -16.94
CA ILE A 281 -8.22 14.15 -17.69
C ILE A 281 -8.50 15.32 -16.74
N ILE A 282 -9.45 15.18 -15.81
CA ILE A 282 -9.79 16.23 -14.84
C ILE A 282 -8.64 16.54 -13.90
N ASN A 283 -7.86 15.53 -13.49
CA ASN A 283 -6.68 15.71 -12.66
C ASN A 283 -5.46 16.26 -13.44
N GLU A 284 -5.60 16.54 -14.74
CA GLU A 284 -4.51 16.97 -15.62
C GLU A 284 -3.36 15.94 -15.71
N GLU A 285 -3.64 14.67 -15.41
CA GLU A 285 -2.67 13.57 -15.49
C GLU A 285 -2.50 13.06 -16.93
N LEU A 286 -3.54 13.23 -17.77
CA LEU A 286 -3.56 12.77 -19.16
C LEU A 286 -3.97 13.93 -20.07
N MET A 287 -3.11 14.29 -21.02
CA MET A 287 -3.37 15.32 -22.04
C MET A 287 -4.23 14.74 -23.16
N ALA A 288 -5.51 14.51 -22.87
CA ALA A 288 -6.44 13.92 -23.82
C ALA A 288 -7.84 14.52 -23.70
N SER A 289 -8.61 14.45 -24.79
CA SER A 289 -10.03 14.79 -24.82
C SER A 289 -10.87 13.57 -25.18
N LEU A 290 -12.02 13.44 -24.53
CA LEU A 290 -12.96 12.38 -24.82
C LEU A 290 -14.00 12.85 -25.84
N ASP A 291 -14.16 12.10 -26.94
CA ASP A 291 -15.24 12.30 -27.90
C ASP A 291 -16.45 11.41 -27.54
N GLN A 292 -17.54 12.04 -27.11
CA GLN A 292 -18.78 11.37 -26.68
C GLN A 292 -19.48 10.51 -27.75
N PRO A 293 -19.69 10.99 -28.99
CA PRO A 293 -20.39 10.21 -30.02
C PRO A 293 -19.60 8.98 -30.49
N THR A 294 -18.28 9.08 -30.66
CA THR A 294 -17.46 7.94 -31.13
C THR A 294 -16.90 7.08 -30.02
N GLN A 295 -17.02 7.50 -28.75
CA GLN A 295 -16.44 6.82 -27.60
C GLN A 295 -14.92 6.60 -27.74
N THR A 296 -14.23 7.60 -28.30
CA THR A 296 -12.79 7.57 -28.50
C THR A 296 -12.09 8.61 -27.63
N VAL A 297 -10.89 8.29 -27.19
CA VAL A 297 -9.97 9.19 -26.49
C VAL A 297 -9.00 9.72 -27.54
N VAL A 298 -9.00 11.03 -27.75
CA VAL A 298 -8.08 11.71 -28.67
C VAL A 298 -6.97 12.34 -27.84
N MET A 299 -5.73 11.93 -28.08
CA MET A 299 -4.56 12.46 -27.37
C MET A 299 -4.16 13.81 -27.97
N HIS A 300 -3.79 14.75 -27.11
CA HIS A 300 -3.24 16.03 -27.55
C HIS A 300 -1.73 15.83 -27.63
N ARG A 301 -1.12 16.04 -28.81
CA ARG A 301 0.32 15.87 -29.04
C ARG A 301 1.16 16.99 -28.40
N THR A 302 0.91 17.27 -27.13
CA THR A 302 1.59 18.31 -26.35
C THR A 302 2.71 17.73 -25.49
N GLU A 303 3.00 16.44 -25.62
CA GLU A 303 4.08 15.82 -24.85
C GLU A 303 5.44 16.42 -25.26
N PRO A 304 6.20 16.97 -24.30
CA PRO A 304 7.50 17.55 -24.56
C PRO A 304 8.48 16.48 -25.06
N THR A 305 9.27 16.85 -26.06
CA THR A 305 10.40 16.03 -26.53
C THR A 305 11.42 15.80 -25.40
N SER A 306 12.25 14.76 -25.51
CA SER A 306 13.28 14.45 -24.50
C SER A 306 14.22 15.64 -24.20
N LEU A 307 14.51 16.47 -25.20
CA LEU A 307 15.33 17.67 -25.05
C LEU A 307 14.58 18.80 -24.32
N GLN A 308 13.29 19.00 -24.62
CA GLN A 308 12.44 19.94 -23.88
C GLN A 308 12.29 19.51 -22.42
N ASN A 309 12.13 18.20 -22.16
CA ASN A 309 12.12 17.66 -20.80
C ASN A 309 13.43 17.90 -20.06
N MET A 310 14.58 17.65 -20.68
CA MET A 310 15.88 17.98 -20.06
C MET A 310 16.01 19.49 -19.76
N ALA A 311 15.53 20.35 -20.64
CA ALA A 311 15.54 21.79 -20.42
C ALA A 311 14.63 22.20 -19.25
N LEU A 312 13.42 21.62 -19.14
CA LEU A 312 12.51 21.83 -18.02
C LEU A 312 13.14 21.36 -16.69
N GLN A 313 13.71 20.16 -16.66
CA GLN A 313 14.41 19.65 -15.47
C GLN A 313 15.57 20.54 -15.05
N LEU A 314 16.32 21.08 -16.02
CA LEU A 314 17.44 21.97 -15.74
C LEU A 314 16.94 23.34 -15.25
N ALA A 315 15.86 23.87 -15.82
CA ALA A 315 15.22 25.09 -15.34
C ALA A 315 14.78 24.96 -13.88
N GLU A 316 14.10 23.86 -13.51
CA GLU A 316 13.72 23.61 -12.12
C GLU A 316 14.93 23.51 -11.18
N LYS A 317 16.01 22.86 -11.61
CA LYS A 317 17.24 22.77 -10.80
C LYS A 317 17.89 24.13 -10.62
N LEU A 318 17.93 24.96 -11.66
CA LEU A 318 18.43 26.33 -11.58
C LEU A 318 17.57 27.18 -10.62
N GLU A 319 16.25 27.03 -10.63
CA GLU A 319 15.36 27.68 -9.66
C GLU A 319 15.64 27.23 -8.23
N THR A 320 15.95 25.94 -8.00
CA THR A 320 16.36 25.48 -6.67
C THR A 320 17.72 26.02 -6.23
N TRP A 321 18.66 26.21 -7.15
CA TRP A 321 20.01 26.68 -6.86
C TRP A 321 20.12 28.21 -6.73
N SER A 322 19.27 28.97 -7.42
CA SER A 322 19.25 30.43 -7.33
C SER A 322 19.16 30.96 -5.88
N PRO A 323 18.21 30.54 -5.03
CA PRO A 323 18.12 31.01 -3.66
C PRO A 323 19.29 30.54 -2.77
N ASP A 324 19.87 29.36 -3.04
CA ASP A 324 21.07 28.90 -2.32
C ASP A 324 22.30 29.74 -2.68
N ASN A 325 22.45 30.12 -3.95
CA ASN A 325 23.50 31.04 -4.40
C ASN A 325 23.30 32.48 -3.90
N HIS A 326 22.08 32.91 -3.61
CA HIS A 326 21.81 34.22 -3.00
C HIS A 326 22.01 34.24 -1.47
N ARG A 327 22.19 33.08 -0.84
CA ARG A 327 22.44 32.93 0.61
C ARG A 327 23.92 32.82 0.98
N ILE A 328 24.80 32.65 -0.01
CA ILE A 328 26.27 32.72 0.10
C ILE A 328 26.69 34.14 -0.26
#